data_AF-E9USM1-F1
#
_entry.id   AF-E9USM1-F1
#
_cell.length_a   1.000
_cell.length_b   1.000
_cell.length_c   1.000
_cell.angle_alpha   90.00
_cell.angle_beta   90.00
_cell.angle_gamma   90.00
#
_symmetry.space_group_name_H-M   'P 1'
#
loop_
_entity.id
_entity.type
_entity.pdbx_description
1 polymer ?
#
loop_
_entity_poly.entity_id
_entity_poly.type
_entity_poly.pdbx_seq_one_letter_code
_entity_poly.pdbx_strand_id
1 'polypeptide(L)'
;MTNAFNAMRNHPSAVLLVGQLVAVLAYPFLDGSTAGRAGIGVLQLLLLVVAVAAVRLTPALSWVAILFGAPATVFAVWEAVAPNEGWVVLVSALFHVPFYLFVSYAMIRYLFHDDVVTRDELYATGAAFTVVAWAFAYLYAAVQVIWPGSFDTQRTWFELLYLSFTTLTSLGLSDIVPVQPHSRSVVMVEQVAGVFYVALVVARLVGLARPVSR
;
A
#
# COMPACT_ATOMS: atom_id res chain seq x y z
N MET A 1 7.19 14.82 25.55
CA MET A 1 7.27 13.50 24.88
C MET A 1 6.09 12.58 25.21
N THR A 2 5.43 12.73 26.36
CA THR A 2 4.25 11.93 26.80
C THR A 2 3.00 12.08 25.90
N ASN A 3 2.79 13.24 25.28
CA ASN A 3 1.60 13.50 24.44
C ASN A 3 1.66 12.81 23.07
N ALA A 4 2.84 12.70 22.45
CA ALA A 4 3.00 12.04 21.15
C ALA A 4 2.77 10.53 21.29
N PHE A 5 3.31 9.91 22.34
CA PHE A 5 3.12 8.49 22.62
C PHE A 5 1.65 8.13 22.89
N ASN A 6 0.94 8.98 23.66
CA ASN A 6 -0.49 8.79 23.91
C ASN A 6 -1.35 9.03 22.65
N ALA A 7 -0.99 10.00 21.80
CA ALA A 7 -1.66 10.22 20.53
C ALA A 7 -1.46 9.04 19.55
N MET A 8 -0.24 8.49 19.47
CA MET A 8 0.07 7.30 18.67
C MET A 8 -0.70 6.06 19.14
N ARG A 9 -0.86 5.89 20.46
CA ARG A 9 -1.63 4.78 21.03
C ARG A 9 -3.14 4.90 20.78
N ASN A 10 -3.66 6.13 20.70
CA ASN A 10 -5.09 6.38 20.54
C ASN A 10 -5.53 6.42 19.06
N HIS A 11 -4.61 6.62 18.12
CA HIS A 11 -4.88 6.67 16.68
C HIS A 11 -3.84 5.89 15.86
N PRO A 12 -3.84 4.54 15.92
CA PRO A 12 -2.86 3.72 15.21
C PRO A 12 -2.92 3.92 13.69
N SER A 13 -4.10 4.22 13.14
CA SER A 13 -4.28 4.45 11.71
C SER A 13 -3.68 5.78 11.24
N ALA A 14 -3.63 6.78 12.12
CA ALA A 14 -2.94 8.04 11.84
C ALA A 14 -1.42 7.84 11.73
N VAL A 15 -0.85 7.01 12.61
CA VAL A 15 0.57 6.66 12.58
C VAL A 15 0.92 5.98 11.27
N LEU A 16 0.08 5.05 10.83
CA LEU A 16 0.23 4.37 9.55
C LEU A 16 0.22 5.36 8.37
N LEU A 17 -0.81 6.20 8.27
CA LEU A 17 -0.94 7.16 7.18
C LEU A 17 0.24 8.13 7.13
N VAL A 18 0.54 8.78 8.26
CA VAL A 18 1.66 9.74 8.34
C VAL A 18 2.98 9.03 8.06
N GLY A 19 3.18 7.83 8.60
CA GLY A 19 4.36 7.01 8.34
C GLY A 19 4.55 6.70 6.86
N GLN A 20 3.48 6.35 6.14
CA GLN A 20 3.54 6.07 4.70
C GLN A 20 3.83 7.32 3.88
N LEU A 21 3.23 8.46 4.22
CA LEU A 21 3.51 9.73 3.55
C LEU A 21 4.96 10.17 3.80
N VAL A 22 5.45 10.02 5.04
CA VAL A 22 6.86 10.28 5.38
C VAL A 22 7.77 9.32 4.62
N ALA A 23 7.42 8.04 4.48
CA ALA A 23 8.21 7.08 3.72
C ALA A 23 8.32 7.48 2.23
N VAL A 24 7.24 7.95 1.61
CA VAL A 24 7.26 8.48 0.23
C VAL A 24 8.17 9.69 0.12
N LEU A 25 8.05 10.65 1.04
CA LEU A 25 8.89 11.85 1.04
C LEU A 25 10.36 11.56 1.36
N ALA A 26 10.63 10.54 2.17
CA ALA A 26 11.98 10.13 2.55
C ALA A 26 12.68 9.31 1.45
N TYR A 27 11.91 8.66 0.55
CA TYR A 27 12.46 7.76 -0.46
C TYR A 27 13.59 8.37 -1.31
N PRO A 28 13.43 9.56 -1.92
CA PRO A 28 14.46 10.14 -2.77
C PRO A 28 15.79 10.41 -2.06
N PHE A 29 15.76 10.59 -0.73
CA PHE A 29 16.96 10.86 0.08
C PHE A 29 17.71 9.58 0.47
N LEU A 30 17.05 8.42 0.40
CA LEU A 30 17.56 7.15 0.90
C LEU A 30 17.87 6.13 -0.22
N ASP A 31 17.29 6.31 -1.40
CA ASP A 31 17.43 5.39 -2.55
C ASP A 31 18.85 5.28 -3.11
N GLY A 32 19.70 6.28 -2.85
CA GLY A 32 21.11 6.31 -3.27
C GLY A 32 22.01 5.28 -2.57
N SER A 33 21.52 4.56 -1.56
CA SER A 33 22.29 3.55 -0.83
C SER A 33 21.50 2.27 -0.59
N THR A 34 22.17 1.11 -0.62
CA THR A 34 21.58 -0.19 -0.29
C THR A 34 20.94 -0.20 1.09
N ALA A 35 21.60 0.42 2.09
CA ALA A 35 21.09 0.52 3.44
C ALA A 35 19.82 1.37 3.53
N GLY A 36 19.74 2.49 2.79
CA GLY A 36 18.56 3.34 2.75
C GLY A 36 17.36 2.64 2.11
N ARG A 37 17.56 1.94 0.98
CA ARG A 37 16.51 1.12 0.34
C ARG A 37 16.00 0.02 1.28
N ALA A 38 16.91 -0.72 1.91
CA ALA A 38 16.54 -1.76 2.88
C ALA A 38 15.79 -1.17 4.09
N GLY A 39 16.26 -0.02 4.60
CA GLY A 39 15.62 0.70 5.70
C GLY A 39 14.18 1.10 5.39
N ILE A 40 13.91 1.59 4.18
CA ILE A 40 12.54 1.92 3.75
C ILE A 40 11.68 0.66 3.61
N GLY A 41 12.21 -0.41 3.01
CA GLY A 41 11.48 -1.68 2.89
C GLY A 41 11.06 -2.22 4.26
N VAL A 42 11.98 -2.22 5.22
CA VAL A 42 11.71 -2.63 6.61
C VAL A 42 10.71 -1.68 7.28
N LEU A 43 10.87 -0.36 7.14
CA LEU A 43 9.94 0.63 7.68
C LEU A 43 8.51 0.38 7.15
N GLN A 44 8.37 0.13 5.85
CA GLN A 44 7.06 -0.10 5.24
C GLN A 44 6.39 -1.35 5.80
N LEU A 45 7.15 -2.41 6.07
CA LEU A 45 6.62 -3.64 6.66
C LEU A 45 6.24 -3.44 8.13
N LEU A 46 7.02 -2.66 8.89
CA LEU A 46 6.64 -2.26 10.25
C LEU A 46 5.33 -1.46 10.25
N LEU A 47 5.15 -0.56 9.29
CA LEU A 47 3.89 0.17 9.09
C LEU A 47 2.74 -0.80 8.79
N LEU A 48 2.94 -1.83 7.96
CA LEU A 48 1.91 -2.85 7.75
C LEU A 48 1.58 -3.67 9.00
N VAL A 49 2.56 -3.95 9.86
CA VAL A 49 2.29 -4.59 11.16
C VAL A 49 1.41 -3.68 12.04
N VAL A 50 1.65 -2.37 12.03
CA VAL A 50 0.77 -1.39 12.69
C VAL A 50 -0.64 -1.42 12.09
N ALA A 51 -0.76 -1.53 10.77
CA ALA A 51 -2.06 -1.67 10.08
C ALA A 51 -2.83 -2.91 10.55
N VAL A 52 -2.16 -4.06 10.59
CA VAL A 52 -2.74 -5.33 11.07
C VAL A 52 -3.17 -5.22 12.53
N ALA A 53 -2.35 -4.57 13.37
CA ALA A 53 -2.68 -4.35 14.77
C ALA A 53 -3.86 -3.38 14.96
N ALA A 54 -3.98 -2.34 14.12
CA ALA A 54 -5.07 -1.37 14.15
C ALA A 54 -6.43 -2.02 13.86
N VAL A 55 -6.45 -2.97 12.92
CA VAL A 55 -7.66 -3.65 12.46
C VAL A 55 -8.10 -4.80 13.39
N ARG A 56 -7.32 -5.12 14.43
CA ARG A 56 -7.64 -6.17 15.43
C ARG A 56 -8.08 -7.49 14.77
N LEU A 57 -7.28 -7.98 13.83
CA LEU A 57 -7.56 -9.22 13.11
C LEU A 57 -7.81 -10.40 14.06
N THR A 58 -8.69 -11.32 13.64
CA THR A 58 -8.84 -12.61 14.34
C THR A 58 -7.52 -13.39 14.31
N PRO A 59 -7.26 -14.30 15.26
CA PRO A 59 -6.01 -15.06 15.32
C PRO A 59 -5.68 -15.80 14.02
N ALA A 60 -6.69 -16.29 13.28
CA ALA A 60 -6.49 -16.93 11.99
C ALA A 60 -6.00 -15.96 10.90
N LEU A 61 -6.52 -14.72 10.89
CA LEU A 61 -6.08 -13.68 9.96
C LEU A 61 -4.68 -13.13 10.31
N SER A 62 -4.27 -13.16 11.59
CA SER A 62 -2.91 -12.80 11.99
C SER A 62 -1.86 -13.80 11.47
N TRP A 63 -2.19 -15.09 11.35
CA TRP A 63 -1.28 -16.07 10.75
C TRP A 63 -1.00 -15.81 9.28
N VAL A 64 -2.00 -15.33 8.52
CA VAL A 64 -1.81 -14.90 7.12
C VAL A 64 -0.81 -13.76 7.06
N ALA A 65 -0.90 -12.78 7.96
CA ALA A 65 0.04 -11.67 8.01
C ALA A 65 1.48 -12.14 8.31
N ILE A 66 1.67 -13.14 9.15
CA ILE A 66 3.00 -13.72 9.43
C ILE A 66 3.50 -14.51 8.21
N LEU A 67 2.64 -15.36 7.63
CA LEU A 67 2.98 -16.24 6.52
C LEU A 67 3.47 -15.47 5.29
N PHE A 68 2.85 -14.33 4.97
CA PHE A 68 3.27 -13.50 3.85
C PHE A 68 4.22 -12.38 4.25
N GLY A 69 4.03 -11.76 5.42
CA GLY A 69 4.83 -10.61 5.87
C GLY A 69 6.26 -10.96 6.24
N ALA A 70 6.53 -12.12 6.85
CA ALA A 70 7.90 -12.51 7.18
C ALA A 70 8.75 -12.79 5.92
N PRO A 71 8.29 -13.58 4.93
CA PRO A 71 9.00 -13.71 3.67
C PRO A 71 9.13 -12.38 2.91
N ALA A 72 8.07 -11.56 2.88
CA ALA A 72 8.13 -10.22 2.29
C ALA A 72 9.27 -9.38 2.91
N THR A 73 9.48 -9.47 4.23
CA THR A 73 10.60 -8.77 4.90
C THR A 73 11.97 -9.21 4.42
N VAL A 74 12.18 -10.51 4.28
CA VAL A 74 13.45 -11.05 3.78
C VAL A 74 13.69 -10.58 2.35
N PHE A 75 12.66 -10.66 1.49
CA PHE A 75 12.79 -10.26 0.09
C PHE A 75 12.92 -8.75 -0.11
N ALA A 76 12.32 -7.91 0.73
CA ALA A 76 12.51 -6.46 0.69
C ALA A 76 13.98 -6.07 0.94
N VAL A 77 14.65 -6.75 1.89
CA VAL A 77 16.09 -6.56 2.13
C VAL A 77 16.92 -7.11 0.97
N TRP A 78 16.51 -8.25 0.39
CA TRP A 78 17.21 -8.85 -0.74
C TRP A 78 17.13 -7.98 -1.99
N GLU A 79 15.97 -7.42 -2.31
CA GLU A 79 15.78 -6.47 -3.42
C GLU A 79 16.66 -5.22 -3.26
N ALA A 80 16.88 -4.74 -2.04
CA ALA A 80 17.77 -3.61 -1.80
C ALA A 80 19.22 -3.90 -2.22
N VAL A 81 19.67 -5.15 -2.01
CA VAL A 81 21.02 -5.64 -2.33
C VAL A 81 21.17 -6.04 -3.80
N ALA A 82 20.14 -6.66 -4.38
CA ALA A 82 20.14 -7.20 -5.74
C ALA A 82 18.94 -6.69 -6.56
N PRO A 83 18.84 -5.37 -6.82
CA PRO A 83 17.65 -4.77 -7.43
C PRO A 83 17.43 -5.15 -8.91
N ASN A 84 18.46 -5.70 -9.57
CA ASN A 84 18.43 -6.04 -10.99
C ASN A 84 18.10 -7.54 -11.24
N GLU A 85 17.94 -8.33 -10.19
CA GLU A 85 17.68 -9.77 -10.30
C GLU A 85 16.19 -10.04 -10.43
N GLY A 86 15.71 -10.26 -11.66
CA GLY A 86 14.28 -10.42 -11.95
C GLY A 86 13.60 -11.52 -11.11
N TRP A 87 14.27 -12.63 -10.82
CA TRP A 87 13.70 -13.68 -9.98
C TRP A 87 13.48 -13.23 -8.53
N VAL A 88 14.34 -12.36 -7.98
CA VAL A 88 14.17 -11.79 -6.63
C VAL A 88 12.93 -10.90 -6.60
N VAL A 89 12.76 -10.07 -7.63
CA VAL A 89 11.58 -9.20 -7.78
C VAL A 89 10.29 -10.02 -7.87
N LEU A 90 10.30 -11.12 -8.64
CA LEU A 90 9.13 -11.99 -8.77
C LEU A 90 8.75 -12.67 -7.46
N VAL A 91 9.72 -13.20 -6.72
CA VAL A 91 9.46 -13.83 -5.43
C VAL A 91 9.05 -12.79 -4.40
N SER A 92 9.65 -11.59 -4.43
CA SER A 92 9.22 -10.46 -3.60
C SER A 92 7.76 -10.11 -3.85
N ALA A 93 7.37 -9.92 -5.11
CA ALA A 93 6.00 -9.60 -5.50
C ALA A 93 5.01 -10.72 -5.13
N LEU A 94 5.42 -11.99 -5.22
CA LEU A 94 4.60 -13.14 -4.82
C LEU A 94 4.18 -13.08 -3.34
N PHE A 95 5.00 -12.49 -2.47
CA PHE A 95 4.66 -12.31 -1.06
C PHE A 95 4.06 -10.94 -0.76
N HIS A 96 4.60 -9.86 -1.34
CA HIS A 96 4.13 -8.50 -1.08
C HIS A 96 2.73 -8.25 -1.65
N VAL A 97 2.45 -8.62 -2.91
CA VAL A 97 1.14 -8.31 -3.52
C VAL A 97 -0.02 -8.93 -2.73
N PRO A 98 -0.02 -10.24 -2.40
CA PRO A 98 -1.09 -10.82 -1.59
C PRO A 98 -1.15 -10.23 -0.18
N PHE A 99 0.00 -9.93 0.43
CA PHE A 99 0.03 -9.36 1.78
C PHE A 99 -0.60 -7.97 1.83
N TYR A 100 -0.19 -7.06 0.94
CA TYR A 100 -0.74 -5.70 0.91
C TYR A 100 -2.23 -5.73 0.54
N LEU A 101 -2.64 -6.53 -0.45
CA LEU A 101 -4.07 -6.67 -0.79
C LEU A 101 -4.89 -7.23 0.39
N PHE A 102 -4.34 -8.20 1.13
CA PHE A 102 -4.99 -8.74 2.32
C PHE A 102 -5.13 -7.67 3.42
N VAL A 103 -4.07 -6.90 3.69
CA VAL A 103 -4.12 -5.82 4.68
C VAL A 103 -5.10 -4.72 4.25
N SER A 104 -5.06 -4.29 2.98
CA SER A 104 -6.03 -3.35 2.42
C SER A 104 -7.46 -3.85 2.56
N TYR A 105 -7.73 -5.11 2.21
CA TYR A 105 -9.05 -5.71 2.37
C TYR A 105 -9.51 -5.72 3.83
N ALA A 106 -8.62 -6.10 4.75
CA ALA A 106 -8.91 -6.09 6.19
C ALA A 106 -9.25 -4.68 6.69
N MET A 107 -8.45 -3.68 6.31
CA MET A 107 -8.70 -2.28 6.68
C MET A 107 -10.02 -1.78 6.09
N ILE A 108 -10.30 -2.06 4.82
CA ILE A 108 -11.56 -1.69 4.17
C ILE A 108 -12.72 -2.36 4.89
N ARG A 109 -12.65 -3.67 5.15
CA ARG A 109 -13.69 -4.39 5.89
C ARG A 109 -13.95 -3.79 7.27
N TYR A 110 -12.88 -3.43 7.98
CA TYR A 110 -12.97 -2.74 9.27
C TYR A 110 -13.69 -1.40 9.15
N LEU A 111 -13.36 -0.59 8.14
CA LEU A 111 -14.09 0.63 7.85
C LEU A 111 -15.58 0.32 7.66
N PHE A 112 -15.97 -0.67 6.86
CA PHE A 112 -17.39 -0.96 6.62
C PHE A 112 -18.14 -1.63 7.77
N HIS A 113 -17.46 -2.10 8.81
CA HIS A 113 -18.10 -2.85 9.90
C HIS A 113 -18.75 -1.94 10.97
N ASP A 114 -18.18 -0.76 11.21
CA ASP A 114 -18.61 0.07 12.34
C ASP A 114 -19.71 1.08 11.95
N ASP A 115 -20.66 1.32 12.87
CA ASP A 115 -21.82 2.20 12.63
C ASP A 115 -21.54 3.69 12.93
N VAL A 116 -20.39 4.01 13.53
CA VAL A 116 -20.04 5.38 13.94
C VAL A 116 -18.65 5.71 13.44
N VAL A 117 -18.55 6.69 12.54
CA VAL A 117 -17.25 7.14 12.01
C VAL A 117 -16.45 7.86 13.09
N THR A 118 -15.38 7.22 13.56
CA THR A 118 -14.40 7.84 14.45
C THR A 118 -13.32 8.62 13.68
N ARG A 119 -12.54 9.47 14.38
CA ARG A 119 -11.37 10.14 13.77
C ARG A 119 -10.32 9.14 13.28
N ASP A 120 -10.16 8.01 13.96
CA ASP A 120 -9.20 6.97 13.53
C ASP A 120 -9.64 6.31 12.23
N GLU A 121 -10.94 6.10 12.00
CA GLU A 121 -11.46 5.60 10.73
C GLU A 121 -11.20 6.54 9.54
N LEU A 122 -11.23 7.85 9.76
CA LEU A 122 -10.84 8.82 8.72
C LEU A 122 -9.38 8.64 8.31
N TYR A 123 -8.48 8.42 9.29
CA TYR A 123 -7.09 8.13 8.98
C TYR A 123 -6.90 6.74 8.36
N ALA A 124 -7.65 5.74 8.82
CA ALA A 124 -7.63 4.39 8.26
C ALA A 124 -8.07 4.37 6.79
N THR A 125 -9.00 5.25 6.41
CA THR A 125 -9.37 5.47 5.00
C THR A 125 -8.19 5.96 4.17
N GLY A 126 -7.44 6.96 4.64
CA GLY A 126 -6.25 7.41 3.92
C GLY A 126 -5.18 6.33 3.87
N ALA A 127 -4.96 5.64 4.98
CA ALA A 127 -3.95 4.61 5.11
C ALA A 127 -4.25 3.35 4.26
N ALA A 128 -5.50 2.92 4.17
CA ALA A 128 -5.86 1.78 3.34
C ALA A 128 -5.64 2.09 1.85
N PHE A 129 -5.93 3.34 1.43
CA PHE A 129 -5.67 3.81 0.07
C PHE A 129 -4.18 3.72 -0.29
N THR A 130 -3.30 4.18 0.59
CA THR A 130 -1.85 4.06 0.41
C THR A 130 -1.41 2.60 0.41
N VAL A 131 -1.92 1.72 1.29
CA VAL A 131 -1.56 0.28 1.22
C VAL A 131 -1.92 -0.34 -0.14
N VAL A 132 -3.06 0.03 -0.75
CA VAL A 132 -3.43 -0.44 -2.10
C VAL A 132 -2.40 0.02 -3.14
N ALA A 133 -1.94 1.27 -3.08
CA ALA A 133 -0.96 1.78 -4.03
C ALA A 133 0.37 0.99 -3.98
N TRP A 134 0.84 0.60 -2.78
CA TRP A 134 2.04 -0.24 -2.70
C TRP A 134 1.80 -1.65 -3.26
N ALA A 135 0.61 -2.21 -3.07
CA ALA A 135 0.26 -3.50 -3.65
C ALA A 135 0.42 -3.49 -5.18
N PHE A 136 -0.13 -2.45 -5.83
CA PHE A 136 -0.03 -2.29 -7.28
C PHE A 136 1.39 -1.94 -7.74
N ALA A 137 2.18 -1.19 -6.96
CA ALA A 137 3.60 -0.96 -7.27
C ALA A 137 4.38 -2.28 -7.40
N TYR A 138 4.21 -3.21 -6.45
CA TYR A 138 4.82 -4.55 -6.55
C TYR A 138 4.24 -5.39 -7.69
N LEU A 139 2.95 -5.25 -7.97
CA LEU A 139 2.32 -5.94 -9.11
C LEU A 139 2.90 -5.43 -10.44
N TYR A 140 3.11 -4.11 -10.58
CA TYR A 140 3.76 -3.54 -11.75
C TYR A 140 5.21 -3.97 -11.90
N ALA A 141 5.94 -4.10 -10.78
CA ALA A 141 7.30 -4.62 -10.80
C ALA A 141 7.32 -6.06 -11.34
N ALA A 142 6.39 -6.90 -10.88
CA ALA A 142 6.24 -8.27 -11.41
C ALA A 142 5.88 -8.27 -12.90
N VAL A 143 4.92 -7.44 -13.32
CA VAL A 143 4.50 -7.32 -14.72
C VAL A 143 5.67 -6.94 -15.62
N GLN A 144 6.50 -5.98 -15.20
CA GLN A 144 7.69 -5.56 -15.93
C GLN A 144 8.72 -6.68 -16.11
N VAL A 145 8.88 -7.55 -15.11
CA VAL A 145 9.80 -8.69 -15.18
C VAL A 145 9.24 -9.83 -16.04
N ILE A 146 7.96 -10.17 -15.90
CA ILE A 146 7.32 -11.26 -16.67
C ILE A 146 7.23 -10.88 -18.15
N TRP A 147 6.88 -9.63 -18.44
CA TRP A 147 6.74 -9.10 -19.79
C TRP A 147 7.68 -7.90 -20.00
N PRO A 148 8.95 -8.14 -20.40
CA PRO A 148 9.88 -7.06 -20.72
C PRO A 148 9.31 -6.12 -21.79
N GLY A 149 9.47 -4.81 -21.59
CA GLY A 149 8.85 -3.77 -22.43
C GLY A 149 7.37 -3.53 -22.13
N SER A 150 6.88 -3.99 -20.97
CA SER A 150 5.55 -3.66 -20.44
C SER A 150 5.32 -2.15 -20.32
N PHE A 151 6.36 -1.43 -19.93
CA PHE A 151 6.43 0.02 -19.90
C PHE A 151 7.42 0.49 -20.98
N ASP A 152 7.39 1.77 -21.30
CA ASP A 152 8.23 2.39 -22.33
C ASP A 152 9.74 2.21 -22.09
N THR A 153 10.16 2.28 -20.82
CA THR A 153 11.51 1.92 -20.37
C THR A 153 11.44 1.06 -19.11
N GLN A 154 12.56 0.45 -18.73
CA GLN A 154 12.66 -0.24 -17.45
C GLN A 154 12.51 0.79 -16.32
N ARG A 155 11.45 0.65 -15.53
CA ARG A 155 11.13 1.55 -14.43
C ARG A 155 11.68 1.07 -13.11
N THR A 156 12.18 1.99 -12.32
CA THR A 156 12.55 1.80 -10.92
C THR A 156 11.32 1.54 -10.06
N TRP A 157 11.52 0.96 -8.88
CA TRP A 157 10.42 0.70 -7.95
C TRP A 157 9.63 1.97 -7.58
N PHE A 158 10.32 3.10 -7.38
CA PHE A 158 9.68 4.36 -7.01
C PHE A 158 8.88 4.98 -8.16
N GLU A 159 9.36 4.84 -9.40
CA GLU A 159 8.59 5.20 -10.60
C GLU A 159 7.29 4.39 -10.69
N LEU A 160 7.35 3.08 -10.43
CA LEU A 160 6.16 2.23 -10.43
C LEU A 160 5.20 2.56 -9.28
N LEU A 161 5.72 2.96 -8.12
CA LEU A 161 4.91 3.50 -7.02
C LEU A 161 4.24 4.82 -7.43
N TYR A 162 4.98 5.72 -8.06
CA TYR A 162 4.43 6.98 -8.59
C TYR A 162 3.30 6.71 -9.59
N LEU A 163 3.51 5.81 -10.56
CA LEU A 163 2.48 5.38 -11.50
C LEU A 163 1.23 4.87 -10.77
N SER A 164 1.39 3.99 -9.78
CA SER A 164 0.29 3.46 -8.98
C SER A 164 -0.50 4.56 -8.26
N PHE A 165 0.18 5.49 -7.58
CA PHE A 165 -0.50 6.64 -6.95
C PHE A 165 -1.29 7.47 -7.95
N THR A 166 -0.73 7.78 -9.12
CA THR A 166 -1.43 8.59 -10.13
C THR A 166 -2.63 7.85 -10.74
N THR A 167 -2.52 6.52 -10.89
CA THR A 167 -3.53 5.65 -11.47
C THR A 167 -4.68 5.44 -10.48
N LEU A 168 -4.36 5.10 -9.23
CA LEU A 168 -5.33 4.84 -8.16
C LEU A 168 -6.12 6.11 -7.79
N THR A 169 -5.49 7.28 -7.85
CA THR A 169 -6.17 8.57 -7.67
C THR A 169 -6.95 9.03 -8.91
N SER A 170 -6.78 8.33 -10.04
CA SER A 170 -7.35 8.71 -11.35
C SER A 170 -6.95 10.11 -11.82
N LEU A 171 -5.80 10.62 -11.37
CA LEU A 171 -5.27 11.92 -11.79
C LEU A 171 -4.58 11.85 -13.16
N GLY A 172 -3.97 10.69 -13.49
CA GLY A 172 -3.32 10.48 -14.78
C GLY A 172 -2.11 11.38 -15.05
N LEU A 173 -1.47 11.91 -14.00
CA LEU A 173 -0.32 12.82 -14.12
C LEU A 173 1.01 12.13 -14.39
N SER A 174 1.06 10.80 -14.36
CA SER A 174 2.28 10.03 -14.58
C SER A 174 2.84 10.22 -15.99
N ASP A 175 4.16 10.43 -16.08
CA ASP A 175 4.93 10.40 -17.33
C ASP A 175 5.29 8.97 -17.77
N ILE A 176 4.98 7.97 -16.94
CA ILE A 176 5.14 6.55 -17.22
C ILE A 176 3.87 6.02 -17.87
N VAL A 177 4.03 5.34 -19.01
CA VAL A 177 2.91 4.84 -19.82
C VAL A 177 2.98 3.32 -19.98
N PRO A 178 1.89 2.57 -19.74
CA PRO A 178 1.82 1.15 -20.06
C PRO A 178 1.76 0.93 -21.59
N VAL A 179 2.72 0.18 -22.13
CA VAL A 179 2.87 -0.06 -23.57
C VAL A 179 2.19 -1.36 -24.00
N GLN A 180 2.45 -2.46 -23.31
CA GLN A 180 1.91 -3.78 -23.69
C GLN A 180 0.48 -4.01 -23.20
N PRO A 181 -0.28 -4.91 -23.86
CA PRO A 181 -1.62 -5.28 -23.41
C PRO A 181 -1.67 -5.74 -21.95
N HIS A 182 -0.65 -6.48 -21.48
CA HIS A 182 -0.59 -6.98 -20.10
C HIS A 182 -0.51 -5.83 -19.08
N SER A 183 0.43 -4.89 -19.22
CA SER A 183 0.53 -3.74 -18.32
C SER A 183 -0.70 -2.83 -18.39
N ARG A 184 -1.25 -2.61 -19.59
CA ARG A 184 -2.49 -1.84 -19.76
C ARG A 184 -3.66 -2.47 -19.01
N SER A 185 -3.82 -3.79 -19.11
CA SER A 185 -4.91 -4.48 -18.42
C SER A 185 -4.82 -4.35 -16.89
N VAL A 186 -3.61 -4.42 -16.33
CA VAL A 186 -3.38 -4.25 -14.88
C VAL A 186 -3.65 -2.81 -14.45
N VAL A 187 -3.19 -1.83 -15.24
CA VAL A 187 -3.50 -0.41 -15.00
C VAL A 187 -5.00 -0.14 -15.04
N MET A 188 -5.73 -0.70 -16.00
CA MET A 188 -7.18 -0.58 -16.08
C MET A 188 -7.88 -1.14 -14.84
N VAL A 189 -7.41 -2.29 -14.32
CA VAL A 189 -7.93 -2.87 -13.08
C VAL A 189 -7.66 -1.96 -11.87
N GLU A 190 -6.46 -1.38 -11.77
CA GLU A 190 -6.14 -0.43 -10.70
C GLU A 190 -7.04 0.81 -10.76
N GLN A 191 -7.28 1.38 -11.95
CA GLN A 191 -8.16 2.54 -12.12
C GLN A 191 -9.57 2.25 -11.63
N VAL A 192 -10.12 1.08 -12.01
CA VAL A 192 -11.43 0.64 -11.54
C VAL A 192 -11.45 0.48 -10.02
N ALA A 193 -10.42 -0.14 -9.45
CA ALA A 193 -10.29 -0.29 -8.00
C ALA A 193 -10.23 1.08 -7.28
N GLY A 194 -9.47 2.04 -7.80
CA GLY A 194 -9.34 3.39 -7.26
C GLY A 194 -10.66 4.17 -7.25
N VAL A 195 -11.38 4.17 -8.38
CA VAL A 195 -12.69 4.83 -8.48
C VAL A 195 -13.70 4.19 -7.53
N PHE A 196 -13.77 2.87 -7.46
CA PHE A 196 -14.66 2.19 -6.53
C PHE A 196 -14.30 2.47 -5.07
N TYR A 197 -13.01 2.51 -4.74
CA TYR A 197 -12.56 2.85 -3.39
C TYR A 197 -13.08 4.21 -2.95
N VAL A 198 -12.82 5.26 -3.74
CA VAL A 198 -13.25 6.62 -3.42
C VAL A 198 -14.77 6.69 -3.34
N ALA A 199 -15.48 6.12 -4.31
CA ALA A 199 -16.94 6.14 -4.35
C ALA A 199 -17.55 5.46 -3.12
N LEU A 200 -17.11 4.25 -2.77
CA LEU A 200 -17.66 3.48 -1.66
C LEU A 200 -17.35 4.13 -0.32
N VAL A 201 -16.11 4.61 -0.12
CA VAL A 201 -15.74 5.22 1.15
C VAL A 201 -16.43 6.57 1.36
N VAL A 202 -16.46 7.43 0.34
CA VAL A 202 -17.20 8.71 0.43
C VAL A 202 -18.68 8.48 0.67
N ALA A 203 -19.31 7.54 -0.05
CA ALA A 203 -20.71 7.20 0.16
C ALA A 203 -20.99 6.73 1.60
N ARG A 204 -20.10 5.90 2.18
CA ARG A 204 -20.22 5.48 3.59
C ARG A 204 -20.12 6.67 4.54
N LEU A 205 -19.09 7.49 4.40
CA LEU A 205 -18.86 8.65 5.30
C LEU A 205 -20.05 9.62 5.28
N VAL A 206 -20.60 9.89 4.09
CA VAL A 206 -21.81 10.74 3.95
C VAL A 206 -23.05 10.06 4.50
N GLY A 207 -23.19 8.74 4.31
CA GLY A 207 -24.33 7.97 4.82
C GLY A 207 -24.42 7.99 6.34
N LEU A 208 -23.29 7.87 7.04
CA LEU A 208 -23.21 7.88 8.49
C LEU A 208 -23.26 9.28 9.11
N ALA A 209 -22.95 10.33 8.34
CA ALA A 209 -23.02 11.72 8.80
C ALA A 209 -24.46 12.27 8.91
N ARG A 210 -25.47 11.58 8.37
CA ARG A 210 -26.87 12.01 8.48
C ARG A 210 -27.42 11.67 9.87
N PRO A 211 -27.87 12.66 10.67
CA PRO A 211 -28.60 12.35 11.90
C PRO A 211 -29.89 11.65 11.50
N VAL A 212 -30.16 10.48 12.10
CA VAL A 212 -31.50 9.89 12.08
C VAL A 212 -32.40 10.88 12.81
N SER A 213 -33.16 11.69 12.07
CA SER A 213 -34.23 12.50 12.65
C SER A 213 -35.23 11.54 13.28
N ARG A 214 -35.24 11.48 14.61
CA ARG A 214 -36.31 10.84 15.38
C ARG A 214 -37.52 11.77 15.44
#